data_AF-A0A1Y3AN45-F1
#
_entry.id   AF-A0A1Y3AN45-F1
#
_cell.length_a   1.000
_cell.length_b   1.000
_cell.length_c   1.000
_cell.angle_alpha   90.00
_cell.angle_beta   90.00
_cell.angle_gamma   90.00
#
_symmetry.space_group_name_H-M   'P 1'
#
loop_
_entity.id
_entity.type
_entity.pdbx_description
1 polymer ?
#
loop_
_entity_poly.entity_id
_entity_poly.type
_entity_poly.pdbx_seq_one_letter_code
_entity_poly.pdbx_strand_id
1 'polypeptide(L)'
;MVDFTIRSYFPDTHDSNTSSVEKYKNFFGDVVNRTAKLVARWQASGFVHGVLNTDNMSILGLTIDYGPFGFLDRFDPDHIPNTSDPDGRYCFKKQPEICLWNLLKFAEVLDPL
;
A
#
# COMPACT_ATOMS: atom_id res chain seq x y z
N MET A 1 -16.20 2.49 10.77
CA MET A 1 -15.42 1.63 9.86
C MET A 1 -14.02 1.36 10.41
N VAL A 2 -13.20 2.39 10.67
CA VAL A 2 -11.83 2.24 11.20
C VAL A 2 -11.77 1.39 12.48
N ASP A 3 -12.59 1.68 13.50
CA ASP A 3 -12.59 0.89 14.75
C ASP A 3 -12.93 -0.59 14.53
N PHE A 4 -13.88 -0.88 13.64
CA PHE A 4 -14.22 -2.26 13.29
C PHE A 4 -13.02 -2.97 12.66
N THR A 5 -12.33 -2.30 11.74
CA THR A 5 -11.13 -2.80 11.07
C THR A 5 -10.01 -3.07 12.06
N ILE A 6 -9.69 -2.11 12.93
CA ILE A 6 -8.62 -2.24 13.92
C ILE A 6 -8.90 -3.44 14.83
N ARG A 7 -10.12 -3.51 15.40
CA ARG A 7 -10.52 -4.61 16.27
C ARG A 7 -10.44 -5.98 15.59
N SER A 8 -10.74 -6.05 14.29
CA SER A 8 -10.86 -7.33 13.58
C SER A 8 -9.53 -7.82 13.00
N TYR A 9 -8.65 -6.91 12.58
CA TYR A 9 -7.46 -7.25 11.79
C TYR A 9 -6.14 -6.71 12.35
N PHE A 10 -6.20 -5.81 13.35
CA PHE A 10 -5.04 -5.22 14.01
C PHE A 10 -5.18 -5.32 15.55
N PRO A 11 -5.43 -6.52 16.10
CA PRO A 11 -5.63 -6.67 17.54
C PRO A 11 -4.40 -6.23 18.33
N ASP A 12 -3.20 -6.37 17.78
CA ASP A 12 -1.94 -6.06 18.46
C ASP A 12 -1.62 -4.56 18.53
N THR A 13 -2.42 -3.69 17.89
CA THR A 13 -2.14 -2.24 17.85
C THR A 13 -2.76 -1.47 19.02
N HIS A 14 -3.56 -2.11 19.87
CA HIS A 14 -4.20 -1.49 21.03
C HIS A 14 -4.55 -2.49 22.14
N ASP A 15 -4.66 -1.99 23.36
CA ASP A 15 -5.18 -2.69 24.53
C ASP A 15 -6.17 -1.81 25.32
N SER A 16 -6.59 -2.26 26.51
CA SER A 16 -7.53 -1.52 27.36
C SER A 16 -6.98 -0.19 27.89
N ASN A 17 -5.65 0.02 27.86
CA ASN A 17 -4.99 1.22 28.36
C ASN A 17 -4.57 2.19 27.25
N THR A 18 -4.63 1.76 25.99
CA THR A 18 -4.20 2.55 24.83
C THR A 18 -5.19 3.69 24.57
N SER A 19 -4.69 4.93 24.48
CA SER A 19 -5.53 6.07 24.11
C SER A 19 -6.02 5.96 22.66
N SER A 20 -7.11 6.65 22.31
CA SER A 20 -7.63 6.64 20.93
C SER A 20 -6.58 7.11 19.92
N VAL A 21 -5.83 8.16 20.26
CA VAL A 21 -4.77 8.73 19.40
C VAL A 21 -3.64 7.71 19.17
N GLU A 22 -3.17 7.05 20.24
CA GLU A 22 -2.13 6.02 20.11
C GLU A 22 -2.61 4.80 19.32
N LYS A 23 -3.87 4.37 19.52
CA LYS A 23 -4.48 3.29 18.74
C LYS A 23 -4.42 3.58 17.24
N TYR A 24 -4.82 4.78 16.80
CA TYR A 24 -4.80 5.13 15.38
C TYR A 24 -3.37 5.31 14.84
N LYS A 25 -2.47 5.87 15.65
CA LYS A 25 -1.04 5.97 15.31
C LYS A 25 -0.40 4.59 15.12
N ASN A 26 -0.65 3.65 16.03
CA ASN A 26 -0.13 2.29 15.97
C ASN A 26 -0.71 1.54 14.75
N PHE A 27 -2.02 1.67 14.52
CA PHE A 27 -2.68 1.14 13.33
C PHE A 27 -2.05 1.65 12.04
N PHE A 28 -1.87 2.96 11.90
CA PHE A 28 -1.23 3.54 10.72
C PHE A 28 0.21 3.05 10.55
N GLY A 29 0.98 2.98 11.64
CA GLY A 29 2.34 2.44 11.62
C GLY A 29 2.40 0.99 11.12
N ASP A 30 1.44 0.14 11.50
CA ASP A 30 1.37 -1.24 11.03
C ASP A 30 1.01 -1.31 9.53
N VAL A 31 0.06 -0.49 9.06
CA VAL A 31 -0.29 -0.38 7.63
C VAL A 31 0.90 0.07 6.78
N VAL A 32 1.67 1.05 7.25
CA VAL A 32 2.91 1.51 6.62
C VAL A 32 3.91 0.35 6.51
N ASN A 33 4.17 -0.36 7.61
CA ASN A 33 5.11 -1.48 7.64
C ASN A 33 4.70 -2.61 6.67
N ARG A 34 3.41 -2.95 6.63
CA ARG A 34 2.87 -3.96 5.72
C ARG A 34 3.01 -3.55 4.26
N THR A 35 2.68 -2.30 3.94
CA THR A 35 2.81 -1.74 2.59
C THR A 35 4.27 -1.69 2.13
N ALA A 36 5.19 -1.27 3.01
CA ALA A 36 6.62 -1.25 2.72
C ALA A 36 7.16 -2.65 2.41
N LYS A 37 6.78 -3.66 3.22
CA LYS A 37 7.14 -5.07 2.97
C LYS A 37 6.55 -5.59 1.66
N LEU A 38 5.31 -5.20 1.34
CA LEU A 38 4.63 -5.60 0.11
C LEU A 38 5.37 -5.08 -1.12
N VAL A 39 5.60 -3.77 -1.19
CA VAL A 39 6.28 -3.16 -2.34
C VAL A 39 7.73 -3.62 -2.43
N ALA A 40 8.42 -3.85 -1.32
CA ALA A 40 9.76 -4.44 -1.33
C ALA A 40 9.77 -5.85 -1.97
N ARG A 41 8.76 -6.67 -1.70
CA ARG A 41 8.60 -7.98 -2.34
C ARG A 41 8.34 -7.85 -3.84
N TRP A 42 7.50 -6.89 -4.25
CA TRP A 42 7.26 -6.62 -5.67
C TRP A 42 8.54 -6.21 -6.40
N GLN A 43 9.31 -5.29 -5.82
CA GLN A 43 10.60 -4.89 -6.39
C GLN A 43 11.58 -6.08 -6.47
N ALA A 44 11.63 -6.92 -5.44
CA ALA A 44 12.54 -8.08 -5.41
C ALA A 44 12.15 -9.18 -6.42
N SER A 45 10.86 -9.36 -6.71
CA SER A 45 10.36 -10.37 -7.64
C SER A 45 10.16 -9.86 -9.07
N GLY A 46 10.43 -8.59 -9.34
CA GLY A 46 10.16 -7.98 -10.65
C GLY A 46 8.67 -7.86 -10.96
N PHE A 47 7.79 -7.77 -9.95
CA PHE A 47 6.35 -7.61 -10.15
C PHE A 47 5.98 -6.13 -10.34
N VAL A 48 5.13 -5.85 -11.32
CA VAL A 48 4.53 -4.53 -11.57
C VAL A 48 3.01 -4.64 -11.54
N HIS A 49 2.37 -3.91 -10.63
CA HIS A 49 0.92 -3.95 -10.44
C HIS A 49 0.15 -3.27 -11.58
N GLY A 50 0.69 -2.18 -12.14
CA GLY A 50 0.11 -1.45 -13.27
C GLY A 50 -1.07 -0.51 -12.96
N VAL A 51 -1.73 -0.64 -11.81
CA VAL A 51 -2.84 0.24 -11.36
C VAL A 51 -2.83 0.42 -9.84
N LEU A 52 -1.93 1.29 -9.34
CA LEU A 52 -1.80 1.58 -7.91
C LEU A 52 -2.62 2.81 -7.49
N ASN A 53 -3.90 2.82 -7.83
CA ASN A 53 -4.85 3.78 -7.24
C ASN A 53 -5.07 3.48 -5.75
N THR A 54 -5.57 4.45 -4.98
CA THR A 54 -5.76 4.31 -3.52
C THR A 54 -6.77 3.22 -3.15
N ASP A 55 -7.78 2.98 -3.98
CA ASP A 55 -8.78 1.91 -3.82
C ASP A 55 -8.19 0.50 -4.01
N ASN A 56 -7.06 0.40 -4.72
CA ASN A 56 -6.32 -0.85 -4.92
C ASN A 56 -5.23 -1.10 -3.86
N MET A 57 -5.16 -0.26 -2.82
CA MET A 57 -4.22 -0.42 -1.72
C MET A 57 -4.89 -1.12 -0.53
N SER A 58 -4.61 -2.42 -0.37
CA SER A 58 -5.06 -3.15 0.81
C SER A 58 -4.35 -2.65 2.08
N ILE A 59 -5.12 -2.20 3.06
CA ILE A 59 -4.60 -1.86 4.40
C ILE A 59 -3.92 -3.06 5.11
N LEU A 60 -4.23 -4.29 4.69
CA LEU A 60 -3.61 -5.51 5.23
C LEU A 60 -2.25 -5.83 4.59
N GLY A 61 -1.81 -5.03 3.61
CA GLY A 61 -0.58 -5.27 2.84
C GLY A 61 -0.67 -6.46 1.90
N LEU A 62 -1.86 -6.66 1.31
CA LEU A 62 -2.10 -7.70 0.30
C LEU A 62 -2.07 -7.09 -1.11
N THR A 63 -1.54 -7.84 -2.07
CA THR A 63 -1.76 -7.53 -3.49
C THR A 63 -3.20 -7.87 -3.85
N ILE A 64 -3.94 -6.90 -4.38
CA ILE A 64 -5.34 -7.03 -4.78
C ILE A 64 -5.53 -6.44 -6.18
N ASP A 65 -6.71 -6.64 -6.78
CA ASP A 65 -7.08 -6.09 -8.08
C ASP A 65 -6.06 -6.34 -9.21
N TYR A 66 -5.89 -7.61 -9.55
CA TYR A 66 -5.04 -8.06 -10.65
C TYR A 66 -5.70 -7.73 -12.00
N GLY A 67 -5.37 -6.57 -12.55
CA GLY A 67 -5.73 -6.15 -13.90
C GLY A 67 -4.52 -6.21 -14.85
N PRO A 68 -4.02 -5.07 -15.36
CA PRO A 68 -2.85 -5.03 -16.24
C PRO A 68 -1.54 -5.10 -15.46
N PHE A 69 -1.34 -6.18 -14.70
CA PHE A 69 -0.08 -6.45 -14.01
C PHE A 69 0.93 -7.13 -14.96
N GLY A 70 2.21 -7.12 -14.60
CA GLY A 70 3.26 -7.82 -15.33
C GLY A 70 4.41 -8.24 -14.43
N PHE A 71 5.18 -9.21 -14.91
CA PHE A 71 6.51 -9.53 -14.36
C PHE A 71 7.58 -9.11 -15.36
N LEU A 72 8.73 -8.65 -14.87
CA LEU A 72 9.87 -8.34 -15.71
C LEU A 72 10.44 -9.61 -16.36
N ASP A 73 10.37 -9.73 -17.68
CA ASP A 73 11.08 -10.78 -18.44
C ASP A 73 12.58 -10.46 -18.56
N ARG A 74 12.88 -9.20 -18.86
CA ARG A 74 14.21 -8.61 -18.80
C ARG A 74 14.15 -7.45 -17.82
N PHE A 75 15.23 -7.21 -17.10
CA PHE A 75 15.28 -6.08 -16.18
C PHE A 75 15.15 -4.78 -16.96
N ASP A 76 14.02 -4.10 -16.75
CA ASP A 76 13.72 -2.77 -17.26
C ASP A 76 13.08 -1.96 -16.13
N PRO A 77 13.78 -0.97 -15.56
CA PRO A 77 13.24 -0.18 -14.46
C PRO A 77 12.04 0.69 -14.89
N ASP A 78 11.88 0.94 -16.19
CA ASP A 78 10.83 1.74 -16.78
C ASP A 78 9.68 0.89 -17.37
N HIS A 79 9.66 -0.42 -17.09
CA HIS A 79 8.59 -1.31 -17.55
C HIS A 79 7.21 -0.84 -17.08
N ILE A 80 6.28 -0.75 -18.03
CA ILE A 80 4.88 -0.38 -17.84
C ILE A 80 4.00 -1.48 -18.46
N PRO A 81 3.36 -2.35 -17.66
CA PRO A 81 2.47 -3.38 -18.19
C PRO A 81 1.10 -2.83 -18.61
N ASN A 82 0.71 -1.66 -18.08
CA ASN A 82 -0.58 -1.05 -18.32
C ASN A 82 -0.55 -0.11 -19.54
N THR A 83 -1.19 -0.52 -20.63
CA THR A 83 -1.30 0.28 -21.86
C THR A 83 -2.03 1.62 -21.68
N SER A 84 -2.83 1.75 -20.62
CA SER A 84 -3.56 2.97 -20.27
C SER A 84 -2.76 3.92 -19.37
N ASP A 85 -1.48 3.61 -19.08
CA ASP A 85 -0.55 4.46 -18.31
C ASP A 85 0.62 4.96 -19.18
N PRO A 86 0.35 5.83 -20.19
CA PRO A 86 1.39 6.27 -21.14
C PRO A 86 2.51 7.09 -20.48
N ASP A 87 2.23 7.74 -19.35
CA ASP A 87 3.22 8.54 -18.59
C ASP A 87 4.04 7.68 -17.61
N GLY A 88 3.73 6.39 -17.52
CA GLY A 88 4.37 5.44 -16.62
C GLY A 88 4.28 5.88 -15.16
N ARG A 89 3.11 6.34 -14.71
CA ARG A 89 2.85 6.67 -13.30
C ARG A 89 3.11 5.45 -12.42
N TYR A 90 2.76 4.25 -12.88
CA TYR A 90 2.84 2.99 -12.17
C TYR A 90 3.94 2.06 -12.70
N CYS A 91 4.96 2.59 -13.39
CA CYS A 91 6.10 1.80 -13.85
C CYS A 91 6.87 1.17 -12.69
N PHE A 92 7.63 0.09 -12.98
CA PHE A 92 8.32 -0.72 -11.98
C PHE A 92 9.09 0.09 -10.93
N LYS A 93 9.93 1.04 -11.35
CA LYS A 93 10.76 1.82 -10.41
C LYS A 93 9.96 2.80 -9.54
N LYS A 94 8.77 3.21 -9.95
CA LYS A 94 7.94 4.20 -9.24
C LYS A 94 7.01 3.59 -8.20
N GLN A 95 6.79 2.28 -8.20
CA GLN A 95 5.86 1.65 -7.25
C GLN A 95 6.15 2.00 -5.77
N PRO A 96 7.40 2.05 -5.28
CA PRO A 96 7.68 2.48 -3.91
C PRO A 96 7.23 3.92 -3.61
N GLU A 97 7.47 4.84 -4.53
CA GLU A 97 7.07 6.25 -4.39
C GLU A 97 5.54 6.40 -4.42
N ILE A 98 4.85 5.67 -5.30
CA ILE A 98 3.39 5.67 -5.38
C ILE A 98 2.76 5.06 -4.13
N CYS A 99 3.32 3.97 -3.59
CA CYS A 99 2.86 3.41 -2.32
C CYS A 99 3.00 4.40 -1.17
N LEU A 100 4.12 5.14 -1.10
CA LEU A 100 4.28 6.23 -0.14
C LEU A 100 3.24 7.33 -0.34
N TRP A 101 3.01 7.76 -1.58
CA TRP A 101 2.00 8.78 -1.89
C TRP A 101 0.59 8.32 -1.45
N ASN A 102 0.22 7.07 -1.70
CA ASN A 102 -1.05 6.50 -1.26
C ASN A 102 -1.15 6.43 0.28
N LEU A 103 -0.06 6.08 0.98
CA LEU A 103 -0.01 6.11 2.45
C LEU A 103 -0.21 7.52 3.01
N LEU A 104 0.34 8.55 2.37
CA LEU A 104 0.13 9.94 2.76
C LEU A 104 -1.33 10.36 2.56
N LYS A 105 -1.99 9.92 1.47
CA LYS A 105 -3.44 10.11 1.29
C LYS A 105 -4.26 9.40 2.34
N PHE A 106 -3.82 8.24 2.79
CA PHE A 106 -4.47 7.56 3.91
C PHE A 106 -4.25 8.28 5.25
N ALA A 107 -3.08 8.88 5.47
CA ALA A 107 -2.81 9.68 6.66
C ALA A 107 -3.70 10.93 6.74
N GLU A 108 -3.91 11.63 5.63
CA GLU A 108 -4.80 12.81 5.55
C GLU A 108 -6.23 12.51 6.06
N VAL A 109 -6.75 11.30 5.82
CA VAL A 109 -8.09 10.91 6.29
C VAL A 109 -8.11 10.38 7.73
N LEU A 110 -6.96 10.03 8.30
CA LEU A 110 -6.82 9.63 9.70
C LEU A 110 -6.54 10.81 10.65
N ASP A 111 -6.00 11.91 10.14
CA ASP A 111 -5.64 13.10 10.93
C ASP A 111 -6.76 13.66 11.85
N PRO A 112 -8.05 13.64 11.45
CA PRO A 112 -9.13 14.13 12.32
C PRO A 112 -9.51 13.22 13.50
N LEU A 113 -8.90 12.02 13.64
CA LEU A 113 -9.33 10.95 14.56
C LEU A 113 -8.56 10.87 15.88
#